data_AF-A0A7K2LVL2-F1
#
_entry.id   AF-A0A7K2LVL2-F1
#
_cell.length_a   1.000
_cell.length_b   1.000
_cell.length_c   1.000
_cell.angle_alpha   90.00
_cell.angle_beta   90.00
_cell.angle_gamma   90.00
#
_symmetry.space_group_name_H-M   'P 1'
#
loop_
_entity.id
_entity.type
_entity.pdbx_description
1 polymer ?
#
loop_
_entity_poly.entity_id
_entity_poly.type
_entity_poly.pdbx_seq_one_letter_code
_entity_poly.pdbx_strand_id
1 'polypeptide(L)'
;MDTTAARERALDAAERLFYGRGVQAVGMDDVRAASGVSLKRLYQLFPAKERLVEAYLERRDIRWRGRLAAYVAERGDPEERLLAVFDWLEDWFGEDGFRGCAWINAQGELGPSSARVTAQARAHQRAFRAYLAGLV
;
A
#
# COMPACT_ATOMS: atom_id res chain seq x y z
N MET A 1 -1.71 24.24 -7.07
CA MET A 1 -1.64 23.19 -8.11
C MET A 1 -2.98 22.52 -8.26
N ASP A 2 -3.15 21.79 -9.35
CA ASP A 2 -4.31 20.94 -9.59
C ASP A 2 -4.54 19.91 -8.46
N THR A 3 -5.81 19.57 -8.23
CA THR A 3 -6.26 18.66 -7.17
C THR A 3 -5.63 17.28 -7.28
N THR A 4 -5.53 16.74 -8.49
CA THR A 4 -4.94 15.43 -8.75
C THR A 4 -3.45 15.45 -8.45
N ALA A 5 -2.72 16.44 -8.97
CA ALA A 5 -1.30 16.61 -8.69
C ALA A 5 -1.00 16.80 -7.18
N ALA A 6 -1.90 17.49 -6.46
CA ALA A 6 -1.80 17.63 -5.01
C ALA A 6 -1.99 16.31 -4.26
N ARG A 7 -2.98 15.53 -4.70
CA ARG A 7 -3.29 14.22 -4.13
C ARG A 7 -2.13 13.25 -4.30
N GLU A 8 -1.56 13.16 -5.51
CA GLU A 8 -0.45 12.25 -5.78
C GLU A 8 0.79 12.60 -4.96
N ARG A 9 1.18 13.88 -4.90
CA ARG A 9 2.33 14.29 -4.08
C ARG A 9 2.14 13.98 -2.59
N ALA A 10 0.92 14.14 -2.09
CA ALA A 10 0.59 13.78 -0.71
C ALA A 10 0.72 12.27 -0.49
N LEU A 11 0.22 11.45 -1.41
CA LEU A 11 0.30 10.00 -1.32
C LEU A 11 1.73 9.48 -1.49
N ASP A 12 2.55 10.08 -2.36
CA ASP A 12 3.97 9.73 -2.52
C ASP A 12 4.77 10.01 -1.25
N ALA A 13 4.56 11.18 -0.64
CA ALA A 13 5.17 11.52 0.63
C ALA A 13 4.69 10.60 1.76
N ALA A 14 3.38 10.36 1.83
CA ALA A 14 2.77 9.49 2.83
C ALA A 14 3.32 8.05 2.72
N GLU A 15 3.38 7.49 1.52
CA GLU A 15 3.92 6.15 1.29
C GLU A 15 5.37 6.05 1.73
N ARG A 16 6.23 6.98 1.28
CA ARG A 16 7.65 6.99 1.66
C ARG A 16 7.81 7.07 3.18
N LEU A 17 7.06 7.95 3.82
CA LEU A 17 7.19 8.20 5.26
C LEU A 17 6.57 7.07 6.09
N PHE A 18 5.33 6.67 5.83
CA PHE A 18 4.64 5.63 6.59
C PHE A 18 5.33 4.28 6.45
N TYR A 19 5.78 3.92 5.25
CA TYR A 19 6.49 2.66 5.05
C TYR A 19 7.90 2.69 5.65
N GLY A 20 8.61 3.83 5.55
CA GLY A 20 9.97 3.98 6.05
C GLY A 20 10.08 4.13 7.57
N ARG A 21 9.17 4.89 8.18
CA ARG A 21 9.24 5.33 9.59
C ARG A 21 8.12 4.77 10.47
N GLY A 22 7.12 4.11 9.89
CA GLY A 22 5.92 3.68 10.60
C GLY A 22 4.81 4.73 10.59
N VAL A 23 3.57 4.28 10.69
CA VAL A 23 2.40 5.16 10.62
C VAL A 23 2.29 6.02 11.89
N GLN A 24 2.48 5.47 13.08
CA GLN A 24 2.35 6.19 14.34
C GLN A 24 3.34 7.35 14.46
N ALA A 25 4.59 7.13 14.05
CA ALA A 25 5.69 8.09 14.16
C ALA A 25 5.64 9.25 13.16
N VAL A 26 4.74 9.21 12.16
CA VAL A 26 4.64 10.22 11.10
C VAL A 26 3.40 11.08 11.31
N GLY A 27 3.58 12.39 11.45
CA GLY A 27 2.49 13.37 11.55
C GLY A 27 2.02 13.90 10.19
N MET A 28 0.89 14.61 10.18
CA MET A 28 0.43 15.33 8.98
C MET A 28 1.40 16.46 8.57
N ASP A 29 2.14 17.04 9.53
CA ASP A 29 3.17 18.03 9.25
C ASP A 29 4.43 17.43 8.60
N ASP A 30 4.81 16.19 8.92
CA ASP A 30 5.88 15.49 8.20
C ASP A 30 5.49 15.33 6.72
N VAL A 31 4.25 14.91 6.46
CA VAL A 31 3.73 14.75 5.09
C VAL A 31 3.67 16.09 4.37
N ARG A 32 3.25 17.17 5.04
CA ARG A 32 3.28 18.54 4.51
C ARG A 32 4.68 18.92 4.05
N ALA A 33 5.66 18.76 4.93
CA ALA A 33 7.06 19.09 4.64
C ALA A 33 7.61 18.27 3.46
N ALA A 34 7.30 16.97 3.43
CA ALA A 34 7.78 16.05 2.41
C ALA A 34 7.08 16.16 1.04
N SER A 35 5.83 16.62 1.00
CA SER A 35 5.01 16.70 -0.22
C SER A 35 4.96 18.10 -0.86
N GLY A 36 5.32 19.13 -0.10
CA GLY A 36 5.14 20.54 -0.49
C GLY A 36 3.67 20.97 -0.60
N VAL A 37 2.71 20.12 -0.19
CA VAL A 37 1.29 20.45 -0.14
C VAL A 37 1.00 21.15 1.18
N SER A 38 0.30 22.29 1.17
CA SER A 38 -0.03 23.00 2.41
C SER A 38 -0.89 22.14 3.35
N LEU A 39 -0.76 22.35 4.67
CA LEU A 39 -1.51 21.58 5.67
C LEU A 39 -3.03 21.67 5.45
N LYS A 40 -3.52 22.90 5.20
CA LYS A 40 -4.92 23.15 4.85
C LYS A 40 -5.36 22.31 3.65
N ARG A 41 -4.52 22.20 2.63
CA ARG A 41 -4.84 21.43 1.43
C ARG A 41 -4.79 19.92 1.69
N LEU A 42 -3.85 19.45 2.52
CA LEU A 42 -3.82 18.05 2.94
C LEU A 42 -5.12 17.66 3.66
N TYR A 43 -5.60 18.45 4.62
CA TYR A 43 -6.85 18.17 5.30
C TYR A 43 -8.10 18.30 4.40
N GLN A 44 -8.06 19.14 3.36
CA GLN A 44 -9.13 19.16 2.34
C GLN A 44 -9.16 17.86 1.52
N LEU A 45 -8.00 17.28 1.21
CA LEU A 45 -7.89 16.04 0.42
C LEU A 45 -8.10 14.78 1.28
N PHE A 46 -7.65 14.84 2.53
CA PHE A 46 -7.65 13.76 3.50
C PHE A 46 -8.06 14.33 4.87
N PRO A 47 -9.36 14.35 5.20
CA PRO A 47 -9.88 14.99 6.41
C PRO A 47 -9.29 14.48 7.73
N ALA A 48 -8.67 13.30 7.72
CA ALA A 48 -7.92 12.76 8.85
C ALA A 48 -6.70 11.98 8.36
N LYS A 49 -5.68 11.84 9.20
CA LYS A 49 -4.48 11.01 8.93
C LYS A 49 -4.87 9.59 8.53
N GLU A 50 -5.85 9.00 9.20
CA GLU A 50 -6.35 7.65 8.90
C GLU A 50 -6.90 7.53 7.46
N ARG A 51 -7.48 8.61 6.90
CA ARG A 51 -7.93 8.63 5.50
C ARG A 51 -6.77 8.64 4.52
N LEU A 52 -5.68 9.29 4.89
CA LEU A 52 -4.44 9.26 4.12
C LEU A 52 -3.79 7.87 4.17
N VAL A 53 -3.79 7.23 5.35
CA VAL A 53 -3.29 5.85 5.53
C VAL A 53 -4.11 4.85 4.70
N GLU A 54 -5.44 4.96 4.76
CA GLU A 54 -6.36 4.14 3.94
C GLU A 54 -6.06 4.28 2.45
N ALA A 55 -5.95 5.51 1.95
CA ALA A 55 -5.66 5.76 0.54
C ALA A 55 -4.24 5.32 0.12
N TYR A 56 -3.27 5.43 1.02
CA TYR A 56 -1.91 4.89 0.80
C TYR A 56 -1.94 3.37 0.63
N LEU A 57 -2.61 2.64 1.54
CA LEU A 57 -2.70 1.18 1.50
C LEU A 57 -3.47 0.71 0.26
N GLU A 58 -4.55 1.40 -0.13
CA GLU A 58 -5.29 1.10 -1.35
C GLU A 58 -4.45 1.31 -2.61
N ARG A 59 -3.74 2.44 -2.73
CA ARG A 59 -2.84 2.71 -3.87
C ARG A 59 -1.73 1.67 -3.97
N ARG A 60 -1.20 1.22 -2.82
CA ARG A 60 -0.20 0.15 -2.78
C ARG A 60 -0.79 -1.20 -3.18
N ASP A 61 -2.04 -1.49 -2.83
CA ASP A 61 -2.71 -2.77 -3.13
C ASP A 61 -2.87 -2.94 -4.64
N ILE A 62 -3.40 -1.89 -5.29
CA ILE A 62 -3.62 -1.89 -6.73
C ILE A 62 -2.30 -2.14 -7.48
N ARG A 63 -1.22 -1.45 -7.11
CA ARG A 63 0.10 -1.63 -7.74
C ARG A 63 0.69 -3.01 -7.43
N TRP A 64 0.64 -3.45 -6.18
CA TRP A 64 1.18 -4.74 -5.77
C TRP A 64 0.50 -5.89 -6.51
N ARG A 65 -0.84 -5.92 -6.52
CA ARG A 65 -1.61 -6.97 -7.22
C ARG A 65 -1.46 -6.88 -8.73
N GLY A 66 -1.34 -5.67 -9.28
CA GLY A 66 -1.07 -5.46 -10.70
C GLY A 66 0.28 -6.04 -11.11
N ARG A 67 1.34 -5.78 -10.34
CA ARG A 67 2.69 -6.34 -10.61
C ARG A 67 2.71 -7.86 -10.51
N LEU A 68 2.09 -8.43 -9.47
CA LEU A 68 1.98 -9.88 -9.32
C LEU A 68 1.23 -10.50 -10.52
N ALA A 69 0.06 -9.94 -10.86
CA ALA A 69 -0.76 -10.46 -11.94
C ALA A 69 -0.03 -10.40 -13.29
N ALA A 70 0.71 -9.32 -13.55
CA ALA A 70 1.52 -9.18 -14.76
C ALA A 70 2.63 -10.25 -14.82
N TYR A 71 3.38 -10.44 -13.72
CA TYR A 71 4.46 -11.43 -13.66
C TYR A 71 3.96 -12.85 -13.89
N VAL A 72 2.85 -13.23 -13.25
CA VAL A 72 2.26 -14.57 -13.38
C VAL A 72 1.65 -14.78 -14.77
N ALA A 73 1.10 -13.75 -15.40
CA ALA A 73 0.49 -13.85 -16.73
C ALA A 73 1.48 -14.23 -17.84
N GLU A 74 2.79 -14.10 -17.60
CA GLU A 74 3.84 -14.56 -18.51
C GLU A 74 3.93 -16.09 -18.61
N ARG A 75 3.27 -16.82 -17.70
CA ARG A 75 3.27 -18.28 -17.66
C ARG A 75 2.00 -18.85 -18.29
N GLY A 76 2.16 -19.90 -19.09
CA GLY A 76 1.08 -20.52 -19.85
C GLY A 76 0.31 -21.56 -19.05
N ASP A 77 1.02 -22.37 -18.27
CA ASP A 77 0.46 -23.49 -17.51
C ASP A 77 -0.04 -23.06 -16.11
N PRO A 78 -1.19 -23.59 -15.62
CA PRO A 78 -1.72 -23.27 -14.29
C PRO A 78 -0.78 -23.59 -13.11
N GLU A 79 -0.05 -24.70 -13.16
CA GLU A 79 0.91 -25.08 -12.11
C GLU A 79 2.10 -24.13 -12.11
N GLU A 80 2.64 -23.82 -13.30
CA GLU A 80 3.70 -22.81 -13.45
C GLU A 80 3.26 -21.43 -12.95
N ARG A 81 2.00 -21.03 -13.18
CA ARG A 81 1.45 -19.77 -12.67
C ARG A 81 1.41 -19.74 -11.15
N LEU A 82 1.01 -20.84 -10.52
CA LEU A 82 0.97 -20.92 -9.06
C LEU A 82 2.39 -20.85 -8.47
N LEU A 83 3.35 -21.54 -9.07
CA LEU A 83 4.75 -21.51 -8.64
C LEU A 83 5.38 -20.13 -8.85
N ALA A 84 5.06 -19.45 -9.97
CA ALA A 84 5.56 -18.10 -10.26
C ALA A 84 5.15 -17.04 -9.21
N VAL A 85 4.09 -17.28 -8.44
CA VAL A 85 3.76 -16.42 -7.29
C VAL A 85 4.91 -16.41 -6.26
N PHE A 86 5.52 -17.55 -6.00
CA PHE A 86 6.61 -17.66 -5.03
C PHE A 86 7.87 -16.97 -5.53
N ASP A 87 8.22 -17.14 -6.81
CA ASP A 87 9.34 -16.43 -7.43
C ASP A 87 9.15 -14.91 -7.35
N TRP A 88 7.94 -14.44 -7.68
CA TRP A 88 7.63 -13.01 -7.59
C TRP A 88 7.70 -12.48 -6.16
N LEU A 89 7.28 -13.28 -5.16
CA LEU A 89 7.39 -12.91 -3.76
C LEU A 89 8.85 -12.85 -3.31
N GLU A 90 9.70 -13.78 -3.76
CA GLU A 90 11.14 -13.75 -3.52
C GLU A 90 11.76 -12.46 -4.06
N ASP A 91 11.49 -12.12 -5.32
CA ASP A 91 11.96 -10.87 -5.94
C ASP A 91 11.47 -9.65 -5.16
N TRP A 92 10.18 -9.63 -4.78
CA TRP A 92 9.60 -8.53 -4.02
C TRP A 92 10.23 -8.37 -2.62
N PHE A 93 10.54 -9.48 -1.95
CA PHE A 93 11.25 -9.45 -0.67
C PHE A 93 12.70 -8.98 -0.81
N GLY A 94 13.31 -9.22 -1.97
CA GLY A 94 14.67 -8.78 -2.32
C GLY A 94 14.78 -7.33 -2.77
N GLU A 95 13.67 -6.62 -3.01
CA GLU A 95 13.70 -5.22 -3.45
C GLU A 95 14.40 -4.30 -2.43
N ASP A 96 15.22 -3.36 -2.93
CA ASP A 96 15.86 -2.35 -2.10
C ASP A 96 14.82 -1.56 -1.28
N GLY A 97 15.07 -1.48 0.03
CA GLY A 97 14.16 -0.81 0.95
C GLY A 97 12.91 -1.61 1.28
N PHE A 98 12.87 -2.93 1.04
CA PHE A 98 11.87 -3.82 1.62
C PHE A 98 11.89 -3.73 3.15
N ARG A 99 10.71 -3.51 3.75
CA ARG A 99 10.51 -3.35 5.20
C ARG A 99 9.34 -4.20 5.68
N GLY A 100 9.13 -5.35 5.04
CA GLY A 100 7.98 -6.21 5.30
C GLY A 100 6.72 -5.77 4.56
N CYS A 101 5.63 -6.47 4.84
CA CYS A 101 4.34 -6.21 4.23
C CYS A 101 3.69 -4.96 4.84
N ALA A 102 3.43 -3.94 4.02
CA ALA A 102 2.84 -2.67 4.45
C ALA A 102 1.50 -2.84 5.21
N TRP A 103 0.67 -3.81 4.81
CA TRP A 103 -0.60 -4.10 5.49
C TRP A 103 -0.40 -4.75 6.86
N ILE A 104 0.57 -5.66 7.00
CA ILE A 104 0.91 -6.29 8.29
C ILE A 104 1.48 -5.23 9.22
N ASN A 105 2.39 -4.38 8.74
CA ASN A 105 2.98 -3.31 9.54
C ASN A 105 1.91 -2.33 10.04
N ALA A 106 1.05 -1.83 9.13
CA ALA A 106 -0.03 -0.93 9.50
C ALA A 106 -1.04 -1.60 10.47
N GLN A 107 -1.34 -2.88 10.28
CA GLN A 107 -2.19 -3.63 11.21
C GLN A 107 -1.56 -3.76 12.60
N GLY A 108 -0.25 -4.00 12.68
CA GLY A 108 0.47 -4.06 13.94
C GLY A 108 0.47 -2.72 14.69
N GLU A 109 0.58 -1.61 13.97
CA GLU A 109 0.62 -0.27 14.57
C GLU A 109 -0.76 0.30 14.94
N LEU A 110 -1.80 0.01 14.15
CA LEU A 110 -3.10 0.69 14.24
C LEU A 110 -4.29 -0.24 14.43
N GLY A 111 -4.13 -1.55 14.27
CA GLY A 111 -5.22 -2.53 14.26
C GLY A 111 -6.22 -2.40 15.41
N PRO A 112 -5.77 -2.34 16.68
CA PRO A 112 -6.67 -2.20 17.83
C PRO A 112 -7.49 -0.90 17.85
N SER A 113 -6.97 0.17 17.24
CA SER A 113 -7.56 1.51 17.25
C SER A 113 -8.24 1.93 15.94
N SER A 114 -8.02 1.20 14.84
CA SER A 114 -8.49 1.60 13.51
C SER A 114 -9.16 0.45 12.77
N ALA A 115 -10.50 0.47 12.78
CA ALA A 115 -11.31 -0.44 11.97
C ALA A 115 -11.05 -0.28 10.47
N ARG A 116 -10.65 0.92 10.01
CA ARG A 116 -10.33 1.20 8.61
C ARG A 116 -9.08 0.48 8.14
N VAL A 117 -7.99 0.56 8.92
CA VAL A 117 -6.75 -0.17 8.61
C VAL A 117 -7.00 -1.67 8.65
N THR A 118 -7.74 -2.15 9.65
CA THR A 118 -8.15 -3.56 9.72
C THR A 118 -8.95 -3.99 8.50
N ALA A 119 -9.89 -3.17 8.04
CA ALA A 119 -10.67 -3.46 6.85
C ALA A 119 -9.79 -3.54 5.59
N GLN A 120 -8.82 -2.62 5.44
CA GLN A 120 -7.89 -2.63 4.31
C GLN A 120 -6.95 -3.84 4.30
N ALA A 121 -6.35 -4.18 5.44
CA ALA A 121 -5.49 -5.37 5.54
C ALA A 121 -6.27 -6.65 5.19
N ARG A 122 -7.51 -6.78 5.69
CA ARG A 122 -8.38 -7.91 5.35
C ARG A 122 -8.82 -7.90 3.88
N ALA A 123 -9.06 -6.72 3.29
CA ALA A 123 -9.42 -6.61 1.88
C ALA A 123 -8.28 -7.08 0.97
N HIS A 124 -7.05 -6.63 1.23
CA HIS A 124 -5.85 -7.10 0.54
C HIS A 124 -5.68 -8.62 0.64
N GLN A 125 -5.77 -9.18 1.85
CA GLN A 125 -5.67 -10.63 2.07
C GLN A 125 -6.76 -11.41 1.32
N ARG A 126 -8.01 -10.94 1.32
CA ARG A 126 -9.10 -11.58 0.57
C ARG A 126 -8.86 -11.51 -0.93
N ALA A 127 -8.42 -10.37 -1.44
CA ALA A 127 -8.13 -10.18 -2.86
C ALA A 127 -6.98 -11.09 -3.31
N PHE A 128 -5.91 -11.20 -2.52
CA PHE A 128 -4.80 -12.10 -2.82
C PHE A 128 -5.24 -13.57 -2.78
N ARG A 129 -6.00 -13.99 -1.77
CA ARG A 129 -6.54 -15.37 -1.72
C ARG A 129 -7.44 -15.70 -2.90
N ALA A 130 -8.33 -14.77 -3.28
CA ALA A 130 -9.21 -14.95 -4.43
C ALA A 130 -8.41 -15.03 -5.74
N TYR A 131 -7.34 -14.24 -5.87
CA TYR A 131 -6.43 -14.30 -7.00
C TYR A 131 -5.75 -15.68 -7.10
N LEU A 132 -5.16 -16.18 -6.01
CA LEU A 132 -4.53 -17.51 -5.99
C LEU A 132 -5.50 -18.63 -6.32
N ALA A 133 -6.72 -18.57 -5.78
CA ALA A 133 -7.76 -19.56 -6.05
C ALA A 133 -8.23 -19.54 -7.52
N GLY A 134 -8.01 -18.44 -8.25
CA GLY A 134 -8.32 -18.33 -9.68
C GLY A 134 -7.16 -18.69 -10.61
N LEU A 135 -5.99 -19.09 -10.08
CA LEU A 135 -4.85 -19.55 -10.89
C LEU A 135 -4.94 -21.04 -11.26
N VAL A 136 -5.76 -21.80 -10.54
CA VAL A 136 -5.95 -23.26 -10.71
C VAL A 136 -7.37 -23.60 -11.14
#